data_AF-A0A545WDA7-F1
#
_entry.id   AF-A0A545WDA7-F1
#
_cell.length_a   1.000
_cell.length_b   1.000
_cell.length_c   1.000
_cell.angle_alpha   90.00
_cell.angle_beta   90.00
_cell.angle_gamma   90.00
#
_symmetry.space_group_name_H-M   'P 1'
#
loop_
_entity.id
_entity.type
_entity.pdbx_description
1 polymer ?
#
loop_
_entity_poly.entity_id
_entity_poly.type
_entity_poly.pdbx_seq_one_letter_code
_entity_poly.pdbx_strand_id
1 'polypeptide(L)'
;MIIDLTRPFPSLEEAEAALRDTGVHTVTSRTKTDTAGEIQARLRKCAQFRQLKPRENPQRQGRSAGTGCPYQFWIRRRAGGWYFERTVGDKASQHNHPLADPASFARLRTPLVRRYKDDIIAMSNAGSGPTRILAQLRAKGDPVVEQFTAYDTSNAIQKYRKEDAEDDAKDDAKDDGKHIEDWDTLEMKPIWLEFLKFLKERYPKRYRALMEQKEC
;
A
#
# COMPACT_ATOMS: atom_id res chain seq x y z
N MET A 1 23.54 -4.23 -12.42
CA MET A 1 22.82 -3.05 -11.89
C MET A 1 23.83 -2.12 -11.24
N ILE A 2 23.94 -0.88 -11.73
CA ILE A 2 24.92 0.09 -11.26
C ILE A 2 24.14 1.20 -10.57
N ILE A 3 24.20 1.26 -9.24
CA ILE A 3 23.75 2.45 -8.50
C ILE A 3 24.81 3.51 -8.73
N ASP A 4 24.41 4.66 -9.28
CA ASP A 4 25.31 5.81 -9.39
C ASP A 4 25.56 6.38 -7.99
N LEU A 5 26.78 6.17 -7.49
CA LEU A 5 27.21 6.65 -6.17
C LEU A 5 27.61 8.13 -6.18
N THR A 6 27.73 8.73 -7.36
CA THR A 6 28.21 10.10 -7.54
C THR A 6 27.08 11.12 -7.66
N ARG A 7 25.87 10.68 -8.02
CA ARG A 7 24.70 11.55 -8.12
C ARG A 7 24.22 12.03 -6.74
N PRO A 8 24.12 13.35 -6.51
CA PRO A 8 23.41 13.89 -5.35
C PRO A 8 21.90 13.77 -5.52
N PHE A 9 21.20 13.55 -4.41
CA PHE A 9 19.76 13.67 -4.30
C PHE A 9 19.41 14.88 -3.40
N PRO A 10 18.43 15.72 -3.76
CA PRO A 10 18.04 16.88 -2.99
C PRO A 10 17.37 16.51 -1.66
N SER A 11 16.73 15.34 -1.58
CA SER A 11 16.06 14.85 -0.37
C SER A 11 16.37 13.37 -0.10
N LEU A 12 16.14 12.95 1.15
CA LEU A 12 16.26 11.53 1.52
C LEU A 12 15.19 10.70 0.81
N GLU A 13 13.99 11.26 0.63
CA GLU A 13 12.88 10.63 -0.05
C GLU A 13 13.20 10.34 -1.52
N GLU A 14 13.88 11.26 -2.20
CA GLU A 14 14.32 11.05 -3.59
C GLU A 14 15.41 9.98 -3.68
N ALA A 15 16.38 10.00 -2.74
CA ALA A 15 17.38 8.92 -2.66
C ALA A 15 16.71 7.56 -2.41
N GLU A 16 15.76 7.48 -1.48
CA GLU A 16 15.00 6.26 -1.23
C GLU A 16 14.16 5.82 -2.45
N ALA A 17 13.61 6.77 -3.23
CA ALA A 17 12.84 6.48 -4.44
C ALA A 17 13.74 5.94 -5.57
N ALA A 18 14.84 6.63 -5.87
CA ALA A 18 15.81 6.20 -6.90
C ALA A 18 16.35 4.79 -6.63
N LEU A 19 16.48 4.43 -5.35
CA LEU A 19 16.87 3.10 -4.92
C LEU A 19 15.78 2.04 -5.11
N ARG A 20 14.51 2.39 -4.88
CA ARG A 20 13.39 1.46 -5.17
C ARG A 20 13.32 1.15 -6.66
N ASP A 21 13.64 2.12 -7.51
CA ASP A 21 13.67 1.96 -8.96
C ASP A 21 14.74 0.99 -9.44
N THR A 22 15.79 0.75 -8.64
CA THR A 22 16.79 -0.27 -8.98
C THR A 22 16.28 -1.70 -8.74
N GLY A 23 15.08 -1.89 -8.19
CA GLY A 23 14.54 -3.22 -7.89
C GLY A 23 15.23 -3.92 -6.71
N VAL A 24 16.15 -3.24 -6.01
CA VAL A 24 16.63 -3.73 -4.72
C VAL A 24 15.57 -3.34 -3.71
N HIS A 25 14.88 -4.34 -3.16
CA HIS A 25 13.88 -4.09 -2.15
C HIS A 25 14.55 -3.95 -0.79
N THR A 26 14.26 -2.83 -0.14
CA THR A 26 15.06 -2.37 0.96
C THR A 26 14.23 -2.23 2.22
N VAL A 27 14.84 -2.59 3.35
CA VAL A 27 14.38 -2.13 4.65
C VAL A 27 15.41 -1.10 5.06
N THR A 28 15.02 0.18 5.05
CA THR A 28 15.80 1.27 5.62
C THR A 28 15.61 1.24 7.13
N SER A 29 16.64 0.85 7.87
CA SER A 29 16.70 1.17 9.30
C SER A 29 17.36 2.54 9.43
N ARG A 30 16.60 3.53 9.92
CA ARG A 30 17.13 4.84 10.27
C ARG A 30 17.77 4.72 11.64
N THR A 31 19.10 4.78 11.69
CA THR A 31 19.82 4.94 12.96
C THR A 31 20.17 6.42 13.06
N LYS A 32 19.59 7.12 14.05
CA LYS A 32 20.10 8.44 14.43
C LYS A 32 21.39 8.19 15.19
N THR A 33 22.51 8.65 14.64
CA THR A 33 23.76 8.77 15.39
C THR A 33 23.89 10.22 15.84
N ASP A 34 24.38 10.42 17.07
CA ASP A 34 24.40 11.73 17.75
C ASP A 34 25.41 12.73 17.15
N THR A 35 26.11 12.33 16.08
CA THR A 35 26.99 13.19 15.30
C THR A 35 26.17 13.96 14.25
N ALA A 36 26.13 15.28 14.42
CA ALA A 36 25.30 16.24 13.70
C ALA A 36 25.07 15.91 12.21
N GLY A 37 23.83 15.56 11.85
CA GLY A 37 23.33 15.58 10.47
C GLY A 37 23.44 14.27 9.68
N GLU A 38 23.94 13.18 10.27
CA GLU A 38 24.04 11.89 9.57
C GLU A 38 22.79 11.02 9.82
N ILE A 39 21.90 10.89 8.83
CA ILE A 39 20.86 9.85 8.84
C ILE A 39 21.46 8.60 8.23
N GLN A 40 21.82 7.62 9.06
CA GLN A 40 22.24 6.33 8.55
C GLN A 40 21.01 5.52 8.15
N ALA A 41 20.72 5.47 6.85
CA ALA A 41 19.79 4.49 6.31
C ALA A 41 20.59 3.24 5.91
N ARG A 42 20.54 2.20 6.76
CA ARG A 42 21.14 0.90 6.44
C ARG A 42 20.12 0.03 5.73
N LEU A 43 20.51 -0.49 4.57
CA LEU A 43 19.80 -1.59 3.93
C LEU A 43 20.10 -2.91 4.59
N ARG A 44 19.09 -3.69 4.96
CA ARG A 44 19.34 -5.00 5.62
C ARG A 44 18.74 -6.24 4.95
N LYS A 45 17.88 -6.11 3.94
CA LYS A 45 17.12 -7.28 3.47
C LYS A 45 16.98 -7.30 1.96
N CYS A 46 17.96 -7.88 1.31
CA CYS A 46 17.72 -8.52 0.03
C CYS A 46 16.73 -9.67 0.31
N ALA A 47 15.49 -9.56 -0.15
CA ALA A 47 14.49 -10.60 0.05
C ALA A 47 14.72 -11.66 -1.04
N GLN A 48 15.14 -12.88 -0.68
CA GLN A 48 15.14 -14.00 -1.63
C GLN A 48 13.98 -14.93 -1.30
N PHE A 49 13.47 -15.55 -2.37
CA PHE A 49 12.70 -16.78 -2.33
C PHE A 49 13.26 -17.76 -1.30
N ARG A 50 12.35 -18.40 -0.55
CA ARG A 50 12.68 -19.60 0.21
C ARG A 50 13.23 -20.64 -0.76
N GLN A 51 14.54 -20.89 -0.75
CA GLN A 51 14.96 -22.26 -0.91
C GLN A 51 14.65 -22.92 0.43
N LEU A 52 13.46 -23.53 0.51
CA LEU A 52 13.10 -24.41 1.61
C LEU A 52 14.15 -25.53 1.63
N LYS A 53 15.22 -25.37 2.41
CA LYS A 53 15.98 -26.54 2.83
C LYS A 53 14.98 -27.41 3.61
N PRO A 54 14.76 -28.67 3.23
CA PRO A 54 13.94 -29.55 4.05
C PRO A 54 14.64 -29.67 5.40
N ARG A 55 13.96 -29.24 6.46
CA ARG A 55 14.49 -29.34 7.82
C ARG A 55 13.42 -29.98 8.69
N GLU A 56 13.86 -30.90 9.53
CA GLU A 56 13.05 -31.94 10.19
C GLU A 56 12.04 -31.46 11.25
N ASN A 57 11.86 -30.15 11.48
CA ASN A 57 11.02 -29.67 12.59
C ASN A 57 9.93 -28.66 12.16
N PRO A 58 8.63 -29.01 12.27
CA PRO A 58 7.51 -28.21 11.74
C PRO A 58 6.92 -27.15 12.69
N GLN A 59 7.32 -27.10 13.96
CA GLN A 59 6.70 -26.19 14.95
C GLN A 59 7.39 -24.81 14.98
N ARG A 60 6.59 -23.75 14.75
CA ARG A 60 6.93 -22.31 14.65
C ARG A 60 7.68 -21.89 13.38
N GLN A 61 6.93 -21.84 12.29
CA GLN A 61 7.27 -21.08 11.08
C GLN A 61 7.24 -19.56 11.35
N GLY A 62 8.33 -19.00 11.90
CA GLY A 62 8.55 -17.55 11.88
C GLY A 62 8.63 -17.06 10.43
N ARG A 63 7.64 -16.29 9.97
CA ARG A 63 7.62 -15.67 8.64
C ARG A 63 8.84 -14.75 8.49
N SER A 64 9.65 -14.99 7.45
CA SER A 64 10.85 -14.24 7.02
C SER A 64 12.16 -14.48 7.79
N ALA A 65 12.80 -15.65 7.60
CA ALA A 65 14.25 -15.72 7.73
C ALA A 65 14.87 -14.96 6.54
N GLY A 66 15.43 -13.78 6.77
CA GLY A 66 16.19 -13.06 5.75
C GLY A 66 17.40 -13.89 5.31
N THR A 67 17.85 -13.72 4.07
CA THR A 67 18.97 -14.48 3.47
C THR A 67 20.33 -14.29 4.11
N GLY A 68 20.44 -13.46 5.15
CA GLY A 68 21.73 -13.00 5.65
C GLY A 68 22.54 -12.26 4.59
N CYS A 69 21.90 -11.67 3.57
CA CYS A 69 22.57 -10.92 2.51
C CYS A 69 23.52 -9.87 3.10
N PRO A 70 24.84 -9.96 2.83
CA PRO A 70 25.80 -8.99 3.34
C PRO A 70 25.71 -7.64 2.64
N TYR A 71 24.97 -7.56 1.52
CA TYR A 71 24.83 -6.36 0.71
C TYR A 71 24.25 -5.18 1.51
N GLN A 72 25.06 -4.13 1.65
CA GLN A 72 24.77 -2.96 2.47
C GLN A 72 25.38 -1.72 1.83
N PHE A 73 24.63 -0.64 1.81
CA PHE A 73 25.13 0.69 1.52
C PHE A 73 24.48 1.69 2.48
N TRP A 74 25.05 2.88 2.51
CA TRP A 74 24.69 3.98 3.37
C TRP A 74 24.09 5.07 2.50
N ILE A 75 23.07 5.75 3.01
CA ILE A 75 22.63 7.03 2.47
C ILE A 75 23.16 8.09 3.43
N ARG A 76 23.96 9.02 2.95
CA ARG A 76 24.61 10.05 3.79
C ARG A 76 24.42 11.43 3.21
N ARG A 77 24.22 12.42 4.07
CA ARG A 77 24.18 13.82 3.66
C ARG A 77 25.61 14.36 3.55
N ARG A 78 25.96 14.96 2.41
CA ARG A 78 27.22 15.68 2.18
C ARG A 78 26.91 17.09 1.66
N ALA A 79 27.93 17.93 1.50
CA ALA A 79 27.79 19.24 0.86
C ALA A 79 27.22 19.03 -0.57
N GLY A 80 26.03 19.56 -0.83
CA GLY A 80 25.34 19.43 -2.12
C GLY A 80 24.22 18.40 -2.20
N GLY A 81 24.00 17.55 -1.17
CA GLY A 81 22.84 16.66 -1.14
C GLY A 81 23.04 15.35 -0.39
N TRP A 82 22.15 14.40 -0.65
CA TRP A 82 22.21 13.02 -0.19
C TRP A 82 22.93 12.16 -1.20
N TYR A 83 23.80 11.27 -0.75
CA TYR A 83 24.61 10.40 -1.59
C TYR A 83 24.51 8.96 -1.11
N PHE A 84 24.66 8.02 -2.05
CA PHE A 84 24.90 6.62 -1.72
C PHE A 84 26.38 6.38 -1.48
N GLU A 85 26.70 5.67 -0.41
CA GLU A 85 28.06 5.28 -0.06
C GLU A 85 28.12 3.77 0.20
N ARG A 86 29.12 3.08 -0.36
CA ARG A 86 29.30 1.65 -0.10
C ARG A 86 29.71 1.44 1.35
N THR A 87 29.16 0.41 1.99
CA THR A 87 29.67 0.00 3.31
C THR A 87 31.08 -0.56 3.15
N VAL A 88 31.94 -0.29 4.14
CA VAL A 88 33.27 -0.86 4.20
C VAL A 88 33.18 -2.38 4.43
N GLY A 89 33.78 -3.15 3.54
CA GLY A 89 33.86 -4.62 3.62
C GLY A 89 33.69 -5.30 2.27
N ASP A 90 34.57 -6.24 1.94
CA ASP A 90 34.66 -6.87 0.60
C ASP A 90 33.35 -7.52 0.12
N LYS A 91 32.56 -8.02 1.07
CA LYS A 91 31.28 -8.68 0.81
C LYS A 91 30.08 -7.74 0.83
N ALA A 92 30.25 -6.49 1.28
CA ALA A 92 29.14 -5.56 1.46
C ALA A 92 28.56 -5.03 0.14
N SER A 93 29.28 -5.19 -0.98
CA SER A 93 28.79 -4.86 -2.31
C SER A 93 28.31 -6.04 -3.14
N GLN A 94 28.29 -7.25 -2.57
CA GLN A 94 27.91 -8.47 -3.29
C GLN A 94 26.63 -9.06 -2.70
N HIS A 95 25.65 -9.33 -3.57
CA HIS A 95 24.53 -10.19 -3.20
C HIS A 95 25.04 -11.64 -3.19
N ASN A 96 24.75 -12.38 -2.12
CA ASN A 96 24.99 -13.83 -2.07
C ASN A 96 23.81 -14.62 -2.67
N HIS A 97 22.94 -13.95 -3.42
CA HIS A 97 21.77 -14.54 -4.05
C HIS A 97 21.24 -13.70 -5.22
N PRO A 98 20.41 -14.29 -6.10
CA PRO A 98 19.71 -13.53 -7.12
C PRO A 98 18.79 -12.46 -6.51
N LEU A 99 18.71 -11.31 -7.16
CA LEU A 99 17.67 -10.33 -6.85
C LEU A 99 16.31 -10.96 -7.16
N ALA A 100 15.42 -10.95 -6.18
CA ALA A 100 14.08 -11.45 -6.40
C ALA A 100 13.25 -10.42 -7.16
N ASP A 101 12.39 -10.91 -8.04
CA ASP A 101 11.46 -10.07 -8.77
C ASP A 101 10.57 -9.30 -7.77
N PRO A 102 10.41 -7.97 -7.91
CA PRO A 102 9.43 -7.17 -7.17
C PRO A 102 8.05 -7.82 -7.06
N ALA A 103 7.62 -8.52 -8.11
CA ALA A 103 6.38 -9.30 -8.16
C ALA A 103 6.29 -10.38 -7.08
N SER A 104 7.40 -10.84 -6.53
CA SER A 104 7.45 -12.06 -5.73
C SER A 104 6.95 -11.86 -4.30
N PHE A 105 6.95 -10.62 -3.80
CA PHE A 105 6.57 -10.35 -2.40
C PHE A 105 5.31 -9.52 -2.30
N ALA A 106 4.37 -9.98 -1.47
CA ALA A 106 3.11 -9.27 -1.22
C ALA A 106 3.32 -7.81 -0.77
N ARG A 107 4.32 -7.54 0.08
CA ARG A 107 4.64 -6.18 0.54
C ARG A 107 5.00 -5.25 -0.62
N LEU A 108 5.60 -5.78 -1.67
CA LEU A 108 6.06 -5.01 -2.84
C LEU A 108 4.98 -4.88 -3.90
N ARG A 109 4.11 -5.88 -4.03
CA ARG A 109 2.90 -5.79 -4.85
C ARG A 109 1.88 -4.82 -4.28
N THR A 110 1.82 -4.65 -2.96
CA THR A 110 0.79 -3.82 -2.30
C THR A 110 0.72 -2.38 -2.85
N PRO A 111 1.83 -1.61 -2.96
CA PRO A 111 1.80 -0.28 -3.58
C PRO A 111 1.38 -0.29 -5.06
N LEU A 112 1.74 -1.34 -5.81
CA LEU A 112 1.36 -1.50 -7.21
C LEU A 112 -0.14 -1.74 -7.35
N VAL A 113 -0.70 -2.65 -6.55
CA VAL A 113 -2.14 -2.94 -6.49
C VAL A 113 -2.94 -1.70 -6.08
N ARG A 114 -2.39 -0.84 -5.22
CA ARG A 114 -3.04 0.42 -4.82
C ARG A 114 -3.30 1.37 -5.99
N ARG A 115 -2.50 1.31 -7.07
CA ARG A 115 -2.73 2.11 -8.28
C ARG A 115 -4.04 1.75 -8.99
N TYR A 116 -4.52 0.53 -8.77
CA TYR A 116 -5.76 0.00 -9.35
C TYR A 116 -6.92 0.00 -8.36
N LYS A 117 -6.83 0.80 -7.28
CA LYS A 117 -7.83 0.86 -6.21
C LYS A 117 -9.24 1.03 -6.78
N ASP A 118 -9.44 2.08 -7.58
CA ASP A 118 -10.78 2.50 -8.00
C ASP A 118 -11.42 1.47 -8.94
N ASP A 119 -10.62 0.91 -9.86
CA ASP A 119 -11.01 -0.19 -10.72
C ASP A 119 -11.44 -1.43 -9.92
N ILE A 120 -10.61 -1.87 -8.95
CA ILE A 120 -10.89 -3.04 -8.12
C ILE A 120 -12.18 -2.85 -7.32
N ILE A 121 -12.38 -1.67 -6.74
CA ILE A 121 -13.58 -1.35 -5.96
C ILE A 121 -14.81 -1.31 -6.87
N ALA A 122 -14.73 -0.65 -8.02
CA ALA A 122 -15.84 -0.57 -8.97
C ALA A 122 -16.30 -1.97 -9.42
N MET A 123 -15.36 -2.84 -9.80
CA MET A 123 -15.69 -4.21 -10.20
C MET A 123 -16.20 -5.07 -9.03
N SER A 124 -15.68 -4.87 -7.82
CA SER A 124 -16.15 -5.55 -6.61
C SER A 124 -17.58 -5.13 -6.25
N ASN A 125 -17.89 -3.83 -6.34
CA ASN A 125 -19.24 -3.29 -6.11
C ASN A 125 -20.24 -3.75 -7.17
N ALA A 126 -19.77 -4.04 -8.39
CA ALA A 126 -20.54 -4.71 -9.43
C ALA A 126 -20.73 -6.23 -9.19
N GLY A 127 -20.23 -6.78 -8.07
CA GLY A 127 -20.40 -8.18 -7.68
C GLY A 127 -19.35 -9.13 -8.26
N SER A 128 -18.28 -8.64 -8.89
CA SER A 128 -17.22 -9.50 -9.39
C SER A 128 -16.33 -10.01 -8.25
N GLY A 129 -16.01 -11.31 -8.27
CA GLY A 129 -15.07 -11.93 -7.33
C GLY A 129 -13.60 -11.63 -7.68
N PRO A 130 -12.66 -11.79 -6.72
CA PRO A 130 -11.25 -11.41 -6.89
C PRO A 130 -10.56 -12.01 -8.12
N THR A 131 -10.78 -13.29 -8.42
CA THR A 131 -10.20 -13.96 -9.59
C THR A 131 -10.70 -13.35 -10.90
N ARG A 132 -11.99 -13.01 -10.99
CA ARG A 132 -12.59 -12.38 -12.17
C ARG A 132 -12.10 -10.95 -12.35
N ILE A 133 -12.00 -10.19 -11.25
CA ILE A 133 -11.43 -8.85 -11.25
C ILE A 133 -9.99 -8.88 -11.78
N LEU A 134 -9.16 -9.81 -11.28
CA LEU A 134 -7.79 -9.94 -11.75
C LEU A 134 -7.72 -10.28 -13.25
N ALA A 135 -8.57 -11.20 -13.73
CA ALA A 135 -8.65 -11.52 -15.16
C ALA A 135 -9.05 -10.29 -16.00
N GLN A 136 -10.00 -9.47 -15.52
CA GLN A 136 -10.41 -8.23 -16.20
C GLN A 136 -9.30 -7.18 -16.20
N LEU A 137 -8.55 -7.04 -15.10
CA LEU A 137 -7.39 -6.14 -15.05
C LEU A 137 -6.30 -6.60 -16.04
N ARG A 138 -6.01 -7.91 -16.12
CA ARG A 138 -5.03 -8.45 -17.07
C ARG A 138 -5.46 -8.27 -18.52
N ALA A 139 -6.76 -8.37 -18.80
CA ALA A 139 -7.29 -8.10 -20.12
C ALA A 139 -7.07 -6.65 -20.59
N LYS A 140 -6.79 -5.69 -19.69
CA LYS A 140 -6.38 -4.32 -20.06
C LYS A 140 -4.95 -4.24 -20.61
N GLY A 141 -4.16 -5.31 -20.49
CA GLY A 141 -2.83 -5.43 -21.08
C GLY A 141 -1.69 -4.73 -20.32
N ASP A 142 -1.89 -4.34 -19.06
CA ASP A 142 -0.82 -3.73 -18.27
C ASP A 142 0.13 -4.81 -17.70
N PRO A 143 1.43 -4.76 -18.02
CA PRO A 143 2.40 -5.78 -17.59
C PRO A 143 2.61 -5.82 -16.07
N VAL A 144 2.29 -4.76 -15.33
CA VAL A 144 2.35 -4.73 -13.87
C VAL A 144 1.29 -5.64 -13.26
N VAL A 145 0.12 -5.75 -13.90
CA VAL A 145 -1.01 -6.56 -13.40
C VAL A 145 -0.73 -8.05 -13.52
N GLU A 146 0.11 -8.47 -14.47
CA GLU A 146 0.52 -9.87 -14.61
C GLU A 146 1.15 -10.42 -13.32
N GLN A 147 1.80 -9.54 -12.56
CA GLN A 147 2.44 -9.84 -11.29
C GLN A 147 1.45 -10.04 -10.12
N PHE A 148 0.20 -9.62 -10.28
CA PHE A 148 -0.79 -9.68 -9.20
C PHE A 148 -1.36 -11.08 -9.05
N THR A 149 -1.74 -11.41 -7.82
CA THR A 149 -2.45 -12.64 -7.49
C THR A 149 -3.89 -12.34 -7.09
N ALA A 150 -4.78 -13.34 -7.17
CA ALA A 150 -6.16 -13.20 -6.70
C ALA A 150 -6.21 -12.86 -5.19
N TYR A 151 -5.21 -13.31 -4.43
CA TYR A 151 -5.05 -12.99 -3.02
C TYR A 151 -4.75 -11.51 -2.79
N ASP A 152 -3.91 -10.88 -3.62
CA ASP A 152 -3.63 -9.45 -3.51
C ASP A 152 -4.90 -8.62 -3.78
N THR A 153 -5.69 -9.04 -4.78
CA THR A 153 -6.98 -8.42 -5.10
C THR A 153 -7.98 -8.56 -3.94
N SER A 154 -8.07 -9.75 -3.33
CA SER A 154 -8.90 -9.99 -2.15
C SER A 154 -8.48 -9.12 -0.96
N ASN A 155 -7.19 -9.03 -0.67
CA ASN A 155 -6.66 -8.20 0.41
C ASN A 155 -6.93 -6.72 0.17
N ALA A 156 -6.82 -6.26 -1.08
CA ALA A 156 -7.14 -4.89 -1.44
C ALA A 156 -8.61 -4.58 -1.14
N ILE A 157 -9.55 -5.43 -1.58
CA ILE A 157 -10.99 -5.28 -1.30
C ILE A 157 -11.25 -5.22 0.21
N GLN A 158 -10.70 -6.16 0.98
CA GLN A 158 -10.90 -6.20 2.44
C GLN A 158 -10.36 -4.93 3.11
N LYS A 159 -9.16 -4.49 2.72
CA LYS A 159 -8.55 -3.28 3.27
C LYS A 159 -9.39 -2.05 2.98
N TYR A 160 -9.90 -1.92 1.75
CA TYR A 160 -10.72 -0.76 1.39
C TYR A 160 -12.06 -0.73 2.11
N ARG A 161 -12.73 -1.87 2.27
CA ARG A 161 -13.96 -1.93 3.08
C ARG A 161 -13.74 -1.55 4.54
N LYS A 162 -12.56 -1.89 5.08
CA LYS A 162 -12.18 -1.50 6.44
C LYS A 162 -11.88 0.00 6.54
N GLU A 163 -11.19 0.56 5.56
CA GLU A 163 -10.93 2.02 5.48
C GLU A 163 -12.26 2.80 5.36
N ASP A 164 -13.18 2.36 4.50
CA ASP A 164 -14.52 2.95 4.31
C ASP A 164 -15.32 2.97 5.63
N ALA A 165 -15.39 1.84 6.32
CA ALA A 165 -16.08 1.73 7.61
C ALA A 165 -15.41 2.57 8.72
N GLU A 166 -14.08 2.73 8.69
CA GLU A 166 -13.35 3.58 9.64
C GLU A 166 -13.58 5.07 9.38
N ASP A 167 -13.80 5.46 8.13
CA ASP A 167 -14.09 6.84 7.76
C ASP A 167 -15.54 7.20 8.08
N ASP A 168 -16.50 6.31 7.79
CA ASP A 168 -17.90 6.46 8.22
C ASP A 168 -17.98 6.62 9.75
N ALA A 169 -17.26 5.78 10.51
CA ALA A 169 -17.26 5.86 11.98
C ALA A 169 -16.63 7.16 12.53
N LYS A 170 -15.71 7.80 11.79
CA LYS A 170 -15.14 9.10 12.19
C LYS A 170 -16.10 10.25 11.90
N ASP A 171 -16.89 10.14 10.84
CA ASP A 171 -17.87 11.15 10.50
C ASP A 171 -19.03 11.09 11.51
N ASP A 172 -19.48 9.88 11.89
CA ASP A 172 -20.43 9.69 12.99
C ASP A 172 -19.90 10.23 14.33
N ALA A 173 -18.59 10.08 14.61
CA ALA A 173 -17.99 10.57 15.85
C ALA A 173 -17.78 12.11 15.88
N LYS A 174 -17.84 12.78 14.73
CA LYS A 174 -17.76 14.24 14.62
C LYS A 174 -19.12 14.92 14.59
N ASP A 175 -20.20 14.15 14.43
CA ASP A 175 -21.55 14.62 14.68
C ASP A 175 -21.71 14.80 16.20
N ASP A 176 -21.34 15.99 16.67
CA ASP A 176 -21.26 16.42 18.07
C ASP A 176 -22.64 16.57 18.73
N GLY A 177 -23.67 15.93 18.18
CA GLY A 177 -25.03 16.00 18.70
C GLY A 177 -25.58 17.42 18.71
N LYS A 178 -25.04 18.33 17.87
CA LYS A 178 -25.75 19.54 17.48
C LYS A 178 -26.90 19.12 16.56
N HIS A 179 -27.88 18.52 17.21
CA HIS A 179 -29.17 18.17 16.69
C HIS A 179 -29.72 19.43 16.01
N ILE A 180 -29.70 19.44 14.67
CA ILE A 180 -30.51 20.37 13.89
C ILE A 180 -31.95 19.93 14.16
N GLU A 181 -32.54 20.42 15.25
CA GLU A 181 -33.92 20.12 15.66
C GLU A 181 -34.96 20.82 14.77
N ASP A 182 -34.54 21.63 13.79
CA ASP A 182 -35.45 22.46 12.98
C ASP A 182 -35.55 22.00 11.51
N TRP A 183 -35.66 20.69 11.24
CA TRP A 183 -36.04 20.21 9.89
C TRP A 183 -37.48 20.59 9.49
N ASP A 184 -38.30 21.04 10.46
CA ASP A 184 -39.64 21.56 10.24
C ASP A 184 -39.68 23.03 9.81
N THR A 185 -38.53 23.71 9.69
CA THR A 185 -38.47 25.03 9.06
C THR A 185 -38.69 24.90 7.53
N LEU A 186 -39.96 25.09 7.18
CA LEU A 186 -40.72 25.11 5.92
C LEU A 186 -40.06 25.43 4.56
N GLU A 187 -38.76 25.67 4.40
CA GLU A 187 -38.16 26.05 3.11
C GLU A 187 -37.43 24.91 2.36
N MET A 188 -37.11 23.79 3.02
CA MET A 188 -36.32 22.70 2.39
C MET A 188 -37.13 21.54 1.78
N LYS A 189 -38.47 21.53 1.95
CA LYS A 189 -39.35 20.43 1.48
C LYS A 189 -39.19 20.09 -0.01
N PRO A 190 -39.05 21.05 -0.95
CA PRO A 190 -38.94 20.73 -2.38
C PRO A 190 -37.63 20.01 -2.70
N ILE A 191 -36.52 20.47 -2.14
CA ILE A 191 -35.18 19.91 -2.37
C ILE A 191 -35.09 18.50 -1.79
N TRP A 192 -35.67 18.29 -0.60
CA TRP A 192 -35.69 16.97 0.03
C TRP A 192 -36.49 15.95 -0.78
N LEU A 193 -37.63 16.34 -1.35
CA LEU A 193 -38.43 15.46 -2.21
C LEU A 193 -37.70 15.09 -3.49
N GLU A 194 -37.00 16.03 -4.14
CA GLU A 194 -36.16 15.73 -5.31
C GLU A 194 -34.99 14.81 -4.95
N PHE A 195 -34.37 15.01 -3.79
CA PHE A 195 -33.31 14.12 -3.30
C PHE A 195 -33.83 12.69 -3.03
N LEU A 196 -34.99 12.55 -2.41
CA LEU A 196 -35.62 11.24 -2.19
C LEU A 196 -35.98 10.56 -3.51
N LYS A 197 -36.45 11.32 -4.50
CA LYS A 197 -36.73 10.81 -5.85
C LYS A 197 -35.45 10.31 -6.52
N PHE A 198 -34.37 11.10 -6.47
CA PHE A 198 -33.06 10.69 -6.96
C PHE A 198 -32.55 9.41 -6.27
N LEU A 199 -32.63 9.34 -4.95
CA LEU A 199 -32.23 8.15 -4.19
C LEU A 199 -33.06 6.92 -4.56
N LYS A 200 -34.37 7.08 -4.75
CA LYS A 200 -35.27 5.99 -5.16
C LYS A 200 -34.91 5.45 -6.54
N GLU A 201 -34.60 6.32 -7.50
CA GLU A 201 -34.25 5.93 -8.86
C GLU A 201 -32.84 5.33 -8.97
N ARG A 202 -31.86 5.89 -8.25
CA ARG A 202 -30.44 5.53 -8.39
C ARG A 202 -29.96 4.50 -7.39
N TYR A 203 -30.54 4.45 -6.18
CA TYR A 203 -30.08 3.62 -5.06
C TYR A 203 -31.25 3.03 -4.24
N PRO A 204 -32.07 2.12 -4.83
CA PRO A 204 -33.33 1.67 -4.22
C PRO A 204 -33.18 0.96 -2.87
N LYS A 205 -32.03 0.30 -2.62
CA LYS A 205 -31.77 -0.35 -1.32
C LYS A 205 -31.55 0.65 -0.19
N ARG A 206 -30.81 1.74 -0.46
CA ARG A 206 -30.58 2.81 0.52
C ARG A 206 -31.85 3.60 0.80
N TYR A 207 -32.66 3.85 -0.24
CA TYR A 207 -33.97 4.47 -0.08
C TYR A 207 -34.88 3.69 0.88
N ARG A 208 -34.96 2.35 0.75
CA ARG A 208 -35.79 1.53 1.66
C ARG A 208 -35.30 1.60 3.11
N ALA A 209 -34.01 1.44 3.35
CA ALA A 209 -33.44 1.52 4.69
C ALA A 209 -33.71 2.89 5.36
N LEU A 210 -33.62 3.98 4.58
CA LEU A 210 -33.92 5.33 5.06
C LEU A 210 -35.40 5.51 5.45
N MET A 211 -36.32 4.93 4.67
CA MET A 211 -37.76 5.01 4.97
C MET A 211 -38.14 4.14 6.17
N GLU A 212 -37.54 2.96 6.33
CA GLU A 212 -37.75 2.07 7.48
C GLU A 212 -37.29 2.72 8.80
N GLN A 213 -36.26 3.57 8.76
CA GLN A 213 -35.80 4.33 9.93
C GLN A 213 -36.75 5.47 10.34
N LYS A 214 -37.59 5.99 9.43
CA LYS A 214 -38.55 7.06 9.75
C LYS A 214 -39.87 6.55 10.31
N GLU A 215 -40.16 5.26 10.17
CA GLU A 215 -41.39 4.63 10.69
C GLU A 215 -41.21 4.08 12.12
N CYS A 216 -39.98 4.10 12.66
CA CYS A 216 -39.67 3.85 14.07
C CYS A 216 -39.56 5.15 14.85
#